data_AF-K1TIL1-F1
#
_entry.id   AF-K1TIL1-F1
#
_cell.length_a   1.000
_cell.length_b   1.000
_cell.length_c   1.000
_cell.angle_alpha   90.00
_cell.angle_beta   90.00
_cell.angle_gamma   90.00
#
_symmetry.space_group_name_H-M   'P 1'
#
loop_
_entity.id
_entity.type
_entity.pdbx_description
1 polymer ?
#
loop_
_entity_poly.entity_id
_entity_poly.type
_entity_poly.pdbx_seq_one_letter_code
_entity_poly.pdbx_strand_id
1 'polypeptide(L)'
;MRFVFIDTTPLIDKYRRESDQYPDAQRVDPDEEVRWIDSVLNASSEKWKIVVGHHPMYTYDDKDDIEQENMRARLEEVFRRNAVDAYFCGHIHTFQHIRTGRDSIDYIVNTSASKQRAPQRGPLTQYASENSGFGLLSFDKGVMHYTLVNSRGELEYEIERRK
;
A
#
# COMPACT_ATOMS: atom_id res chain seq x y z
N MET A 1 -8.07 -16.21 -2.30
CA MET A 1 -7.36 -14.93 -2.14
C MET A 1 -7.19 -14.70 -0.65
N ARG A 2 -6.07 -14.12 -0.24
CA ARG A 2 -5.86 -13.67 1.14
C ARG A 2 -5.65 -12.17 1.17
N PHE A 3 -6.45 -11.50 2.00
CA PHE A 3 -6.21 -10.13 2.42
C PHE A 3 -5.57 -10.13 3.81
N VAL A 4 -4.54 -9.33 4.00
CA VAL A 4 -3.94 -9.06 5.30
C VAL A 4 -4.04 -7.56 5.55
N PHE A 5 -4.83 -7.17 6.54
CA PHE A 5 -4.97 -5.78 6.96
C PHE A 5 -3.99 -5.53 8.10
N ILE A 6 -3.16 -4.49 7.97
CA ILE A 6 -2.07 -4.19 8.90
C ILE A 6 -2.24 -2.78 9.47
N ASP A 7 -1.88 -2.59 10.74
CA ASP A 7 -1.74 -1.24 11.28
C ASP A 7 -0.31 -0.77 11.02
N THR A 8 -0.20 0.30 10.25
CA THR A 8 1.12 0.80 9.83
C THR A 8 1.67 1.85 10.78
N THR A 9 0.84 2.37 11.69
CA THR A 9 1.23 3.43 12.63
C THR A 9 2.30 2.96 13.61
N PRO A 10 2.17 1.77 14.25
CA PRO A 10 3.20 1.29 15.17
C PRO A 10 4.53 0.94 14.51
N LEU A 11 4.54 0.71 13.19
CA LEU A 11 5.72 0.34 12.41
C LEU A 11 6.63 1.53 12.07
N ILE A 12 6.17 2.76 12.33
CA ILE A 12 6.88 4.00 11.98
C ILE A 12 7.37 4.68 13.25
N ASP A 13 8.67 4.88 13.36
CA ASP A 13 9.32 5.33 14.58
C ASP A 13 8.91 6.75 14.98
N LYS A 14 8.58 7.61 14.00
CA LYS A 14 8.05 8.96 14.25
C LYS A 14 6.81 8.91 15.15
N TYR A 15 5.80 8.12 14.78
CA TYR A 15 4.55 8.00 15.53
C TYR A 15 4.75 7.35 16.90
N ARG A 16 5.70 6.43 17.02
CA ARG A 16 6.09 5.87 18.32
C ARG A 16 6.69 6.91 19.27
N ARG A 17 7.44 7.88 18.75
CA ARG A 17 8.06 8.97 19.52
C ARG A 17 7.07 10.07 19.89
N GLU A 18 6.07 10.31 19.06
CA GLU A 18 5.01 11.30 19.26
C GLU A 18 3.87 10.75 20.15
N SER A 19 4.21 10.19 21.31
CA SER A 19 3.28 9.42 22.16
C SER A 19 2.14 10.25 22.76
N ASP A 20 2.28 11.57 22.88
CA ASP A 20 1.17 12.45 23.28
C ASP A 20 0.06 12.48 22.21
N GLN A 21 0.43 12.34 20.94
CA GLN A 21 -0.50 12.35 19.81
C GLN A 21 -0.93 10.92 19.40
N TYR A 22 -0.02 9.94 19.52
CA TYR A 22 -0.24 8.55 19.15
C TYR A 22 0.09 7.62 20.33
N PRO A 23 -0.71 7.65 21.41
CA PRO A 23 -0.40 6.94 22.65
C PRO A 23 -0.32 5.42 22.47
N ASP A 24 -1.03 4.88 21.48
CA ASP A 24 -1.09 3.45 21.20
C ASP A 24 0.08 2.95 20.35
N ALA A 25 0.73 3.82 19.55
CA ALA A 25 1.79 3.41 18.63
C ALA A 25 2.99 2.78 19.37
N GLN A 26 3.35 3.32 20.53
CA GLN A 26 4.43 2.78 21.37
C GLN A 26 4.06 1.48 22.10
N ARG A 27 2.77 1.13 22.19
CA ARG A 27 2.29 -0.03 22.97
C ARG A 27 2.41 -1.35 22.21
N VAL A 28 2.57 -1.28 20.89
CA VAL A 28 2.75 -2.44 20.02
C VAL A 28 4.25 -2.62 19.74
N ASP A 29 4.77 -3.85 19.88
CA ASP A 29 6.11 -4.20 19.42
C ASP A 29 6.09 -4.32 17.88
N PRO A 30 6.81 -3.45 17.14
CA PRO A 30 6.77 -3.48 15.68
C PRO A 30 7.38 -4.78 15.13
N ASP A 31 8.31 -5.41 15.85
CA ASP A 31 8.92 -6.64 15.39
C ASP A 31 7.97 -7.84 15.60
N GLU A 32 7.09 -7.79 16.61
CA GLU A 32 6.03 -8.78 16.80
C GLU A 32 4.99 -8.68 15.68
N GLU A 33 4.57 -7.47 15.32
CA GLU A 33 3.65 -7.26 14.20
C GLU A 33 4.26 -7.73 12.87
N VAL A 34 5.54 -7.40 12.60
CA VAL A 34 6.24 -7.86 11.40
C VAL A 34 6.34 -9.39 11.35
N ARG A 35 6.67 -10.05 12.47
CA ARG A 35 6.68 -11.52 12.57
C ARG A 35 5.30 -12.13 12.32
N TRP A 36 4.25 -11.50 12.85
CA TRP A 36 2.88 -11.95 12.63
C TRP A 36 2.49 -11.82 11.15
N ILE A 37 2.75 -10.67 10.51
CA ILE A 37 2.49 -10.45 9.08
C ILE A 37 3.18 -11.51 8.24
N ASP A 38 4.47 -11.76 8.50
CA ASP A 38 5.24 -12.78 7.80
C ASP A 38 4.63 -14.17 7.96
N SER A 39 4.26 -14.56 9.19
CA SER A 39 3.68 -15.88 9.45
C SER A 39 2.36 -16.10 8.69
N VAL A 40 1.49 -15.08 8.64
CA VAL A 40 0.19 -15.16 7.97
C VAL A 40 0.35 -15.25 6.46
N LEU A 41 1.30 -14.49 5.89
CA LEU A 41 1.63 -14.51 4.47
C LEU A 41 2.33 -15.81 4.06
N ASN A 42 3.23 -16.33 4.90
CA ASN A 42 3.97 -17.56 4.64
C ASN A 42 3.05 -18.78 4.63
N ALA A 43 2.13 -18.86 5.60
CA ALA A 43 1.15 -19.95 5.70
C ALA A 43 0.05 -19.90 4.61
N SER A 44 0.02 -18.87 3.77
CA SER A 44 -0.98 -18.70 2.72
C SER A 44 -0.62 -19.48 1.45
N SER A 45 -1.52 -20.37 1.04
CA SER A 45 -1.48 -21.08 -0.25
C SER A 45 -2.42 -20.48 -1.29
N GLU A 46 -3.11 -19.39 -0.97
CA GLU A 46 -4.00 -18.71 -1.90
C GLU A 46 -3.24 -18.10 -3.07
N LYS A 47 -3.88 -18.19 -4.25
CA LYS A 47 -3.37 -17.64 -5.51
C LYS A 47 -2.96 -16.16 -5.44
N TRP A 48 -3.75 -15.36 -4.74
CA TRP A 48 -3.56 -13.91 -4.60
C TRP A 48 -3.32 -13.56 -3.13
N LYS A 49 -2.21 -12.87 -2.85
CA LYS A 49 -1.88 -12.34 -1.52
C LYS A 49 -1.84 -10.82 -1.58
N ILE A 50 -2.76 -10.18 -0.87
CA ILE A 50 -2.94 -8.72 -0.91
C ILE A 50 -2.78 -8.19 0.50
N VAL A 51 -1.97 -7.15 0.63
CA VAL A 51 -1.80 -6.45 1.92
C VAL A 51 -2.44 -5.08 1.82
N VAL A 52 -3.13 -4.66 2.88
CA VAL A 52 -3.80 -3.37 2.97
C VAL A 52 -3.34 -2.66 4.25
N GLY A 53 -2.83 -1.44 4.11
CA GLY A 53 -2.35 -0.62 5.23
C GLY A 53 -2.70 0.86 5.03
N HIS A 54 -2.28 1.73 5.95
CA HIS A 54 -2.52 3.17 5.81
C HIS A 54 -1.38 3.87 5.08
N HIS A 55 -0.13 3.67 5.52
CA HIS A 55 1.03 4.41 5.01
C HIS A 55 1.68 3.75 3.79
N PRO A 56 2.13 4.52 2.78
CA PRO A 56 2.81 4.00 1.61
C PRO A 56 4.24 3.54 1.92
N MET A 57 4.67 2.44 1.29
CA MET A 57 6.09 2.09 1.17
C MET A 57 6.78 2.84 0.03
N TYR A 58 5.99 3.23 -0.97
CA TYR A 58 6.43 3.94 -2.15
C TYR A 58 5.35 4.96 -2.53
N THR A 59 5.74 6.21 -2.62
CA THR A 59 4.94 7.33 -3.14
C THR A 59 5.88 8.47 -3.54
N TYR A 60 5.44 9.33 -4.44
CA TYR A 60 6.10 10.61 -4.71
C TYR A 60 5.21 11.74 -4.19
N ASP A 61 5.64 12.44 -3.15
CA ASP A 61 5.03 13.66 -2.61
C ASP A 61 6.07 14.50 -1.84
N ASP A 62 5.62 15.63 -1.27
CA ASP A 62 6.48 16.55 -0.51
C ASP A 62 6.69 16.16 0.96
N LYS A 63 6.20 15.00 1.42
CA LYS A 63 6.38 14.58 2.82
C LYS A 63 7.79 14.05 3.06
N ASP A 64 8.18 14.10 4.32
CA ASP A 64 9.41 13.46 4.81
C ASP A 64 9.38 11.96 4.50
N ASP A 65 10.49 11.43 3.99
CA ASP A 65 10.61 10.04 3.52
C ASP A 65 10.66 9.04 4.69
N ILE A 66 10.82 9.49 5.95
CA ILE A 66 10.97 8.61 7.12
C ILE A 66 9.86 7.56 7.26
N GLU A 67 8.61 7.90 6.93
CA GLU A 67 7.48 6.97 6.98
C GLU A 67 7.67 5.84 5.97
N GLN A 68 8.02 6.19 4.74
CA GLN A 68 8.25 5.20 3.69
C GLN A 68 9.51 4.38 3.97
N GLU A 69 10.59 5.01 4.46
CA GLU A 69 11.83 4.33 4.85
C GLU A 69 11.59 3.28 5.93
N ASN A 70 10.86 3.62 7.00
CA ASN A 70 10.53 2.69 8.07
C ASN A 70 9.66 1.53 7.57
N MET A 71 8.65 1.85 6.76
CA MET A 71 7.79 0.83 6.13
C MET A 71 8.59 -0.12 5.23
N ARG A 72 9.48 0.39 4.38
CA ARG A 72 10.37 -0.43 3.52
C ARG A 72 11.30 -1.28 4.37
N ALA A 73 11.98 -0.69 5.35
CA ALA A 73 12.94 -1.40 6.21
C ALA A 73 12.31 -2.59 6.94
N ARG A 74 11.03 -2.50 7.33
CA ARG A 74 10.34 -3.55 8.08
C ARG A 74 9.62 -4.57 7.21
N LEU A 75 9.02 -4.15 6.08
CA LEU A 75 8.06 -4.98 5.34
C LEU A 75 8.51 -5.38 3.93
N GLU A 76 9.47 -4.70 3.31
CA GLU A 76 9.84 -4.98 1.91
C GLU A 76 10.28 -6.42 1.70
N GLU A 77 11.20 -6.89 2.54
CA GLU A 77 11.68 -8.27 2.44
C GLU A 77 10.60 -9.29 2.81
N VAL A 78 9.67 -8.93 3.71
CA VAL A 78 8.51 -9.77 4.08
C VAL A 78 7.58 -9.94 2.88
N PHE A 79 7.25 -8.85 2.20
CA PHE A 79 6.33 -8.89 1.07
C PHE A 79 6.95 -9.64 -0.12
N ARG A 80 8.23 -9.37 -0.39
CA ARG A 80 8.98 -10.00 -1.48
C ARG A 80 9.12 -11.51 -1.29
N ARG A 81 9.57 -11.96 -0.11
CA ARG A 81 9.76 -13.41 0.14
C ARG A 81 8.46 -14.20 0.13
N ASN A 82 7.35 -13.56 0.49
CA ASN A 82 6.04 -14.21 0.52
C ASN A 82 5.25 -14.07 -0.79
N ALA A 83 5.84 -13.44 -1.82
CA ALA A 83 5.24 -13.19 -3.12
C ALA A 83 3.88 -12.48 -3.02
N VAL A 84 3.84 -11.40 -2.24
CA VAL A 84 2.70 -10.46 -2.22
C VAL A 84 2.44 -9.96 -3.64
N ASP A 85 1.17 -9.80 -3.99
CA ASP A 85 0.76 -9.35 -5.31
C ASP A 85 0.56 -7.85 -5.39
N ALA A 86 -0.08 -7.29 -4.38
CA ALA A 86 -0.37 -5.88 -4.30
C ALA A 86 -0.37 -5.40 -2.85
N TYR A 87 0.13 -4.19 -2.65
CA TYR A 87 -0.01 -3.44 -1.41
C TYR A 87 -0.88 -2.22 -1.68
N PHE A 88 -2.05 -2.18 -1.05
CA PHE A 88 -2.97 -1.05 -1.10
C PHE A 88 -2.81 -0.19 0.14
N CYS A 89 -2.65 1.12 -0.08
CA CYS A 89 -2.51 2.07 1.00
C CYS A 89 -3.15 3.41 0.67
N GLY A 90 -3.10 4.31 1.63
CA GLY A 90 -3.65 5.65 1.55
C GLY A 90 -2.61 6.69 1.93
N HIS A 91 -2.98 7.53 2.90
CA HIS A 91 -2.17 8.60 3.48
C HIS A 91 -1.84 9.78 2.55
N ILE A 92 -1.55 9.51 1.27
CA ILE A 92 -1.31 10.54 0.25
C ILE A 92 -2.58 10.75 -0.56
N HIS A 93 -3.03 11.99 -0.60
CA HIS A 93 -4.31 12.41 -1.19
C HIS A 93 -4.25 12.48 -2.73
N THR A 94 -3.77 11.40 -3.34
CA THR A 94 -3.59 11.20 -4.79
C THR A 94 -3.88 9.75 -5.14
N PHE A 95 -4.14 9.47 -6.41
CA PHE A 95 -3.94 8.12 -6.93
C PHE A 95 -2.48 7.97 -7.36
N GLN A 96 -1.82 6.89 -6.95
CA GLN A 96 -0.54 6.48 -7.50
C GLN A 96 -0.49 4.96 -7.69
N HIS A 97 0.14 4.52 -8.77
CA HIS A 97 0.55 3.15 -8.99
C HIS A 97 2.05 3.14 -9.27
N ILE A 98 2.79 2.39 -8.45
CA ILE A 98 4.24 2.29 -8.49
C ILE A 98 4.67 0.84 -8.64
N ARG A 99 5.69 0.63 -9.48
CA ARG A 99 6.40 -0.64 -9.62
C ARG A 99 7.89 -0.42 -9.45
N THR A 100 8.52 -1.18 -8.58
CA THR A 100 9.94 -1.01 -8.23
C THR A 100 10.89 -1.59 -9.28
N GLY A 101 10.40 -2.55 -10.09
CA GLY A 101 11.22 -3.35 -11.00
C GLY A 101 12.10 -4.40 -10.31
N ARG A 102 12.10 -4.46 -8.97
CA ARG A 102 12.86 -5.44 -8.16
C ARG A 102 12.03 -6.66 -7.79
N ASP A 103 10.71 -6.49 -7.81
CA ASP A 103 9.70 -7.48 -7.50
C ASP A 103 8.53 -7.29 -8.48
N SER A 104 7.52 -8.15 -8.37
CA SER A 104 6.29 -8.03 -9.16
C SER A 104 5.17 -7.31 -8.42
N ILE A 105 5.39 -6.73 -7.24
CA ILE A 105 4.33 -6.16 -6.40
C ILE A 105 3.80 -4.86 -7.03
N ASP A 106 2.47 -4.72 -7.11
CA ASP A 106 1.84 -3.43 -7.42
C ASP A 106 1.68 -2.64 -6.10
N TYR A 107 2.39 -1.51 -5.98
CA TYR A 107 2.24 -0.59 -4.84
C TYR A 107 1.25 0.50 -5.22
N ILE A 108 0.13 0.55 -4.52
CA ILE A 108 -1.02 1.34 -4.92
C ILE A 108 -1.42 2.27 -3.78
N VAL A 109 -1.43 3.57 -4.09
CA VAL A 109 -1.84 4.63 -3.18
C VAL A 109 -3.20 5.15 -3.63
N ASN A 110 -4.18 5.10 -2.74
CA ASN A 110 -5.56 5.48 -3.00
C ASN A 110 -6.21 6.12 -1.77
N THR A 111 -6.14 7.46 -1.65
CA THR A 111 -6.88 8.23 -0.62
C THR A 111 -7.46 9.56 -1.11
N SER A 112 -7.65 9.76 -2.41
CA SER A 112 -8.27 10.98 -2.95
C SER A 112 -9.81 11.03 -2.80
N ALA A 113 -10.39 10.20 -1.94
CA ALA A 113 -11.84 10.13 -1.71
C ALA A 113 -12.44 11.35 -0.97
N SER A 114 -11.61 12.23 -0.37
CA SER A 114 -12.09 13.44 0.33
C SER A 114 -11.27 14.70 0.04
N LYS A 115 -9.94 14.60 0.05
CA LYS A 115 -9.01 15.69 -0.29
C LYS A 115 -8.15 15.26 -1.47
N GLN A 116 -7.68 16.23 -2.24
CA GLN A 116 -6.85 16.04 -3.42
C GLN A 116 -5.57 16.87 -3.32
N ARG A 117 -4.52 16.42 -3.98
CA ARG A 117 -3.27 17.16 -4.21
C ARG A 117 -2.80 16.90 -5.63
N ALA A 118 -2.05 17.84 -6.20
CA ALA A 118 -1.35 17.59 -7.45
C ALA A 118 -0.35 16.44 -7.23
N PRO A 119 -0.37 15.37 -8.07
CA PRO A 119 0.55 14.26 -7.89
C PRO A 119 1.95 14.66 -8.33
N GLN A 120 2.94 14.19 -7.58
CA GLN A 120 4.30 14.12 -8.09
C GLN A 120 4.53 12.79 -8.79
N ARG A 121 5.46 12.80 -9.73
CA ARG A 121 5.85 11.60 -10.49
C ARG A 121 7.35 11.46 -10.40
N GLY A 122 7.78 10.24 -10.10
CA GLY A 122 9.18 9.86 -10.17
C GLY A 122 9.40 8.62 -11.04
N PRO A 123 10.65 8.13 -11.13
CA PRO A 123 11.05 7.12 -12.11
C PRO A 123 10.30 5.78 -12.00
N LEU A 124 9.73 5.45 -10.84
CA LEU A 124 8.99 4.21 -10.61
C LEU A 124 7.47 4.34 -10.85
N THR A 125 7.00 5.57 -11.13
CA THR A 125 5.57 5.86 -11.29
C THR A 125 5.05 5.27 -12.59
N GLN A 126 4.06 4.38 -12.49
CA GLN A 126 3.32 3.86 -13.63
C GLN A 126 2.12 4.77 -13.97
N TYR A 127 1.47 5.29 -12.94
CA TYR A 127 0.32 6.15 -13.06
C TYR A 127 0.18 7.05 -11.83
N ALA A 128 -0.27 8.28 -12.02
CA ALA A 128 -0.61 9.18 -10.92
C ALA A 128 -1.68 10.20 -11.33
N SER A 129 -2.62 10.50 -10.44
CA SER A 129 -3.71 11.45 -10.68
C SER A 129 -4.13 12.20 -9.42
N GLU A 130 -4.56 13.44 -9.60
CA GLU A 130 -5.18 14.27 -8.54
C GLU A 130 -6.68 14.00 -8.40
N ASN A 131 -7.28 13.26 -9.32
CA ASN A 131 -8.72 13.00 -9.31
C ASN A 131 -9.14 12.29 -8.04
N SER A 132 -10.35 12.63 -7.59
CA SER A 132 -11.01 11.96 -6.46
C SER A 132 -11.74 10.73 -6.96
N GLY A 133 -11.90 9.75 -6.10
CA GLY A 133 -12.61 8.52 -6.45
C GLY A 133 -12.26 7.38 -5.51
N PHE A 134 -12.39 6.15 -6.01
CA PHE A 134 -12.13 4.93 -5.27
C PHE A 134 -11.58 3.84 -6.18
N GLY A 135 -11.07 2.77 -5.56
CA GLY A 135 -10.58 1.59 -6.28
C GLY A 135 -11.63 0.49 -6.31
N LEU A 136 -11.79 -0.14 -7.46
CA LEU A 136 -12.57 -1.36 -7.65
C LEU A 136 -11.61 -2.52 -7.87
N LEU A 137 -11.56 -3.46 -6.93
CA LEU A 137 -10.80 -4.69 -7.06
C LEU A 137 -11.74 -5.84 -7.40
N SER A 138 -11.52 -6.49 -8.54
CA SER A 138 -12.34 -7.60 -9.01
C SER A 138 -11.48 -8.77 -9.49
N PHE A 139 -12.07 -9.96 -9.52
CA PHE A 139 -11.41 -11.19 -9.90
C PHE A 139 -12.31 -11.98 -10.85
N ASP A 140 -11.79 -12.35 -12.02
CA ASP A 140 -12.47 -13.25 -12.96
C ASP A 140 -11.46 -14.19 -13.64
N LYS A 141 -11.81 -15.47 -13.81
CA LYS A 141 -11.02 -16.47 -14.57
C LYS A 141 -9.50 -16.46 -14.29
N GLY A 142 -9.10 -16.25 -13.03
CA GLY A 142 -7.68 -16.22 -12.65
C GLY A 142 -6.95 -14.92 -12.95
N VAL A 143 -7.68 -13.88 -13.32
CA VAL A 143 -7.23 -12.50 -13.49
C VAL A 143 -7.66 -11.68 -12.28
N MET A 144 -6.78 -10.80 -11.81
CA MET A 144 -7.11 -9.74 -10.85
C MET A 144 -7.10 -8.41 -11.61
N HIS A 145 -8.22 -7.69 -11.56
CA HIS A 145 -8.35 -6.33 -12.08
C HIS A 145 -8.44 -5.36 -10.92
N TYR A 146 -7.61 -4.32 -10.93
CA TYR A 146 -7.75 -3.18 -10.07
C TYR A 146 -7.98 -1.93 -10.90
N THR A 147 -9.18 -1.36 -10.80
CA THR A 147 -9.62 -0.21 -11.58
C THR A 147 -9.79 1.00 -10.67
N LEU A 148 -9.17 2.12 -11.04
CA LEU A 148 -9.44 3.41 -10.42
C LEU A 148 -10.68 4.03 -11.08
N VAL A 149 -11.68 4.34 -10.27
CA VAL A 149 -12.92 4.97 -10.68
C VAL A 149 -12.96 6.36 -10.09
N ASN A 150 -13.05 7.40 -10.92
CA ASN A 150 -13.09 8.77 -10.43
C ASN A 150 -14.48 9.14 -9.90
N SER A 151 -14.62 10.32 -9.29
CA SER A 151 -15.85 10.83 -8.68
C SER A 151 -16.98 11.09 -9.66
N ARG A 152 -16.70 11.09 -10.98
CA ARG A 152 -17.71 11.15 -12.04
C ARG A 152 -18.20 9.76 -12.47
N GLY A 153 -17.62 8.69 -11.90
CA GLY A 153 -17.92 7.31 -12.27
C GLY A 153 -17.16 6.82 -13.51
N GLU A 154 -16.15 7.55 -13.97
CA GLU A 154 -15.34 7.15 -15.13
C GLU A 154 -14.21 6.21 -14.70
N LEU A 155 -13.93 5.20 -15.52
CA LEU A 155 -12.77 4.32 -15.34
C LEU A 155 -11.51 5.06 -15.80
N GLU A 156 -10.63 5.39 -14.87
CA GLU A 156 -9.50 6.28 -15.13
C GLU A 156 -8.21 5.51 -15.43
N TYR A 157 -8.03 4.35 -14.80
CA TYR A 157 -6.85 3.53 -14.92
C TYR A 157 -7.15 2.11 -14.46
N GLU A 158 -6.55 1.11 -15.10
CA GLU A 158 -6.71 -0.29 -14.72
C GLU A 158 -5.36 -1.00 -14.67
N ILE A 159 -5.18 -1.83 -13.65
CA ILE A 159 -4.09 -2.77 -13.50
C ILE A 159 -4.67 -4.17 -13.65
N GLU A 160 -4.10 -4.95 -14.57
CA GLU A 160 -4.45 -6.35 -14.77
C GLU A 160 -3.28 -7.25 -14.35
N ARG A 161 -3.55 -8.26 -13.52
CA ARG A 161 -2.59 -9.34 -13.20
C ARG A 161 -3.17 -10.69 -13.55
N ARG A 162 -2.34 -11.57 -14.13
CA ARG A 162 -2.71 -12.97 -14.45
C ARG A 162 -1.80 -13.94 -13.71
N LYS A 163 -2.40 -14.99 -13.18
CA LYS A 163 -1.75 -16.14 -12.54
C LYS A 163 -2.48 -17.42 -12.93
#